data_AF-A0A443QLV3-F1
#
_entry.id   AF-A0A443QLV3-F1
#
_cell.length_a   1.000
_cell.length_b   1.000
_cell.length_c   1.000
_cell.angle_alpha   90.00
_cell.angle_beta   90.00
_cell.angle_gamma   90.00
#
_symmetry.space_group_name_H-M   'P 1'
#
loop_
_entity.id
_entity.type
_entity.pdbx_description
1 polymer ?
#
loop_
_entity_poly.entity_id
_entity_poly.type
_entity_poly.pdbx_seq_one_letter_code
_entity_poly.pdbx_strand_id
1 'polypeptide(L)'
;ILQDFIANVYRSKTGNLLSVELSDLIWSITVAIFGIGGMIGGIGGGAIADWCGRKCGLLLNNAIAILGATLMSSSQLFRSIECLILGRFFIGLNCGINTALVPMYLSEIAPMTLRGALGTVSQLGVVIGLVLSQILGLPVILGTKEGWPFLLGVAFIPAVLQLLLLPMCPESPRYLLISKGRVTEARFALQRLRCSTEVEDDIEEMRTEDRAQQQDANLTMWQIIRSKQLQTPLIIAIVMQLSQQLSGINAILYYSTSMFVDAGISEETAKIFTIGVGAIMLIMTLVSIPLMDRAGRRTLHLYGLGGMFIMSIFLTISLLVRFIYHGMAYVSVVSALGFVVFFAVGPGSIPWMITAELFSQGPRPAAVSIATLVNWSTGFVVGLGYPTMLRVFENYSFLPFTAFLAIFWTFTYHKVPETKNRTFEEISALFRRDEHTPQYVENTTQIPPHKSFQSFDSAFDEKTLESCKHLLVYRFRRFCDQFFLFHFEETFCFERNLIVFATDL
;
A
#
# COMPACT_ATOMS: atom_id res chain seq x y z
N ILE A 1 25.50 5.19 -10.87
CA ILE A 1 25.04 5.63 -12.23
C ILE A 1 24.35 6.99 -12.19
N LEU A 2 23.16 7.12 -11.60
CA LEU A 2 22.41 8.39 -11.59
C LEU A 2 23.11 9.50 -10.80
N GLN A 3 23.68 9.19 -9.63
CA GLN A 3 24.53 10.13 -8.89
C GLN A 3 25.79 10.55 -9.68
N ASP A 4 26.39 9.62 -10.41
CA ASP A 4 27.52 9.94 -11.30
C ASP A 4 27.10 10.88 -12.43
N PHE A 5 25.92 10.67 -13.02
CA PHE A 5 25.34 11.58 -14.01
C PHE A 5 25.15 12.99 -13.43
N ILE A 6 24.58 13.10 -12.23
CA ILE A 6 24.40 14.38 -11.52
C ILE A 6 25.76 15.07 -11.31
N ALA A 7 26.76 14.34 -10.81
CA ALA A 7 28.10 14.86 -10.58
C ALA A 7 28.77 15.34 -11.89
N ASN A 8 28.63 14.57 -12.98
CA ASN A 8 29.20 14.90 -14.28
C ASN A 8 28.55 16.15 -14.89
N VAL A 9 27.22 16.26 -14.85
CA VAL A 9 26.50 17.45 -15.32
C VAL A 9 26.89 18.68 -14.51
N TYR A 10 26.92 18.56 -13.18
CA TYR A 10 27.33 19.66 -12.31
C TYR A 10 28.75 20.15 -12.63
N ARG A 11 29.70 19.21 -12.78
CA ARG A 11 31.09 19.52 -13.15
C ARG A 11 31.16 20.22 -14.50
N SER A 12 30.41 19.78 -15.50
CA SER A 12 30.39 20.42 -16.82
C SER A 12 29.83 21.83 -16.82
N LYS A 13 28.88 22.15 -15.93
CA LYS A 13 28.27 23.49 -15.82
C LYS A 13 29.11 24.45 -14.96
N THR A 14 29.70 23.97 -13.87
CA THR A 14 30.35 24.83 -12.86
C THR A 14 31.88 24.78 -12.88
N GLY A 15 32.47 23.77 -13.53
CA GLY A 15 33.90 23.49 -13.47
C GLY A 15 34.38 22.85 -12.16
N ASN A 16 33.55 22.82 -11.12
CA ASN A 16 33.91 22.33 -9.79
C ASN A 16 33.48 20.87 -9.56
N LEU A 17 34.18 20.19 -8.64
CA LEU A 17 33.75 18.88 -8.14
C LEU A 17 32.54 19.03 -7.23
N LEU A 18 31.58 18.13 -7.36
CA LEU A 18 30.38 18.10 -6.53
C LEU A 18 30.73 17.49 -5.17
N SER A 19 30.44 18.19 -4.07
CA SER A 19 30.59 17.63 -2.72
C SER A 19 29.63 16.45 -2.50
N VAL A 20 30.02 15.50 -1.65
CA VAL A 20 29.21 14.31 -1.36
C VAL A 20 27.87 14.71 -0.76
N GLU A 21 27.86 15.68 0.16
CA GLU A 21 26.63 16.16 0.79
C GLU A 21 25.65 16.77 -0.21
N LEU A 22 26.16 17.50 -1.21
CA LEU A 22 25.32 18.13 -2.22
C LEU A 22 24.81 17.11 -3.25
N SER A 23 25.63 16.10 -3.60
CA SER A 23 25.20 14.99 -4.45
C SER A 23 24.07 14.19 -3.81
N ASP A 24 24.21 13.86 -2.53
CA ASP A 24 23.17 13.16 -1.77
C ASP A 24 21.89 14.00 -1.62
N LEU A 25 22.03 15.32 -1.42
CA LEU A 25 20.87 16.23 -1.37
C LEU A 25 20.13 16.28 -2.72
N ILE A 26 20.85 16.47 -3.83
CA ILE A 26 20.23 16.52 -5.17
C ILE A 26 19.57 15.17 -5.51
N TRP A 27 20.22 14.06 -5.18
CA TRP A 27 19.64 12.73 -5.34
C TRP A 27 18.36 12.56 -4.51
N SER A 28 18.40 12.94 -3.24
CA SER A 28 17.24 12.85 -2.34
C SER A 28 16.08 13.73 -2.83
N ILE A 29 16.35 14.94 -3.32
CA ILE A 29 15.34 15.80 -3.95
C ILE A 29 14.76 15.13 -5.21
N THR A 30 15.62 14.55 -6.06
CA THR A 30 15.20 13.88 -7.30
C THR A 30 14.27 12.69 -7.03
N VAL A 31 14.52 11.94 -5.96
CA VAL A 31 13.66 10.83 -5.54
C VAL A 31 12.39 11.36 -4.87
N ALA A 32 12.52 12.32 -3.94
CA ALA A 32 11.42 12.79 -3.12
C ALA A 32 10.38 13.62 -3.89
N ILE A 33 10.77 14.42 -4.89
CA ILE A 33 9.84 15.28 -5.66
C ILE A 33 8.68 14.50 -6.31
N PHE A 34 8.88 13.20 -6.58
CA PHE A 34 7.84 12.28 -7.01
C PHE A 34 6.66 12.22 -6.02
N GLY A 35 6.95 12.21 -4.72
CA GLY A 35 5.95 12.24 -3.66
C GLY A 35 5.13 13.53 -3.65
N ILE A 36 5.75 14.69 -3.89
CA ILE A 36 5.04 15.98 -4.00
C ILE A 36 4.07 15.96 -5.19
N GLY A 37 4.52 15.46 -6.35
CA GLY A 37 3.64 15.23 -7.49
C GLY A 37 2.45 14.34 -7.11
N GLY A 38 2.73 13.22 -6.44
CA GLY A 38 1.71 12.29 -5.94
C GLY A 38 0.68 12.93 -5.00
N MET A 39 1.11 13.81 -4.10
CA MET A 39 0.22 14.56 -3.20
C MET A 39 -0.75 15.44 -3.99
N ILE A 40 -0.24 16.25 -4.92
CA ILE A 40 -1.05 17.16 -5.75
C ILE A 40 -2.01 16.35 -6.61
N GLY A 41 -1.51 15.27 -7.23
CA GLY A 41 -2.31 14.40 -8.10
C GLY A 41 -3.40 13.65 -7.34
N GLY A 42 -3.09 13.14 -6.15
CA GLY A 42 -4.03 12.41 -5.31
C GLY A 42 -5.18 13.28 -4.80
N ILE A 43 -4.89 14.53 -4.40
CA ILE A 43 -5.94 15.50 -4.02
C ILE A 43 -6.77 15.90 -5.26
N GLY A 44 -6.11 16.18 -6.38
CA GLY A 44 -6.77 16.62 -7.61
C GLY A 44 -7.57 15.52 -8.33
N GLY A 45 -7.23 14.24 -8.11
CA GLY A 45 -7.80 13.11 -8.84
C GLY A 45 -9.32 13.00 -8.73
N GLY A 46 -9.89 13.26 -7.55
CA GLY A 46 -11.34 13.27 -7.35
C GLY A 46 -12.04 14.40 -8.11
N ALA A 47 -11.48 15.61 -8.05
CA ALA A 47 -12.03 16.76 -8.78
C ALA A 47 -12.01 16.55 -10.30
N ILE A 48 -10.94 15.93 -10.82
CA ILE A 48 -10.85 15.54 -12.23
C ILE A 48 -11.92 14.50 -12.57
N ALA A 49 -12.12 13.49 -11.72
CA ALA A 49 -13.11 12.43 -11.91
C ALA A 49 -14.54 12.97 -12.04
N ASP A 50 -14.88 13.98 -11.25
CA ASP A 50 -16.22 14.58 -11.23
C ASP A 50 -16.42 15.60 -12.37
N TRP A 51 -15.35 16.30 -12.75
CA TRP A 51 -15.41 17.30 -13.82
C TRP A 51 -15.62 16.66 -15.20
N CYS A 52 -14.72 15.76 -15.60
CA CYS A 52 -14.71 15.20 -16.95
C CYS A 52 -15.08 13.71 -17.04
N GLY A 53 -15.21 13.02 -15.90
CA GLY A 53 -15.49 11.59 -15.86
C GLY A 53 -14.23 10.77 -15.65
N ARG A 54 -14.40 9.47 -15.40
CA ARG A 54 -13.30 8.59 -14.98
C ARG A 54 -12.42 8.24 -16.17
N LYS A 55 -13.02 7.85 -17.30
CA LYS A 55 -12.30 7.56 -18.55
C LYS A 55 -11.61 8.81 -19.09
N CYS A 56 -12.30 9.95 -19.15
CA CYS A 56 -11.69 11.19 -19.63
C CYS A 56 -10.52 11.63 -18.73
N GLY A 57 -10.67 11.53 -17.41
CA GLY A 57 -9.60 11.80 -16.46
C GLY A 57 -8.37 10.93 -16.70
N LEU A 58 -8.55 9.64 -16.93
CA LEU A 58 -7.44 8.71 -17.25
C LEU A 58 -6.76 9.05 -18.59
N LEU A 59 -7.52 9.46 -19.61
CA LEU A 59 -6.98 9.91 -20.90
C LEU A 59 -6.12 11.17 -20.75
N LEU A 60 -6.61 12.18 -20.02
CA LEU A 60 -5.83 13.39 -19.72
C LEU A 60 -4.58 13.07 -18.91
N ASN A 61 -4.68 12.11 -17.98
CA ASN A 61 -3.56 11.70 -17.15
C ASN A 61 -2.41 11.07 -17.96
N ASN A 62 -2.72 10.40 -19.08
CA ASN A 62 -1.69 9.85 -19.98
C ASN A 62 -0.81 10.91 -20.63
N ALA A 63 -1.35 12.11 -20.90
CA ALA A 63 -0.53 13.23 -21.39
C ALA A 63 0.53 13.64 -20.36
N ILE A 64 0.17 13.63 -19.06
CA ILE A 64 1.09 13.91 -17.95
C ILE A 64 2.16 12.81 -17.86
N ALA A 65 1.77 11.53 -18.01
CA ALA A 65 2.73 10.41 -18.04
C ALA A 65 3.73 10.53 -19.19
N ILE A 66 3.25 10.81 -20.40
CA ILE A 66 4.09 10.96 -21.60
C ILE A 66 5.08 12.12 -21.41
N LEU A 67 4.60 13.26 -20.89
CA LEU A 67 5.46 14.41 -20.58
C LEU A 67 6.54 14.03 -19.56
N GLY A 68 6.17 13.41 -18.44
CA GLY A 68 7.11 12.98 -17.42
C GLY A 68 8.15 11.99 -17.93
N ALA A 69 7.72 10.95 -18.66
CA ALA A 69 8.58 9.93 -19.23
C ALA A 69 9.57 10.51 -20.25
N THR A 70 9.10 11.42 -21.12
CA THR A 70 9.94 12.08 -22.14
C THR A 70 10.97 13.01 -21.50
N LEU A 71 10.59 13.75 -20.45
CA LEU A 71 11.53 14.61 -19.71
C LEU A 71 12.62 13.79 -19.01
N MET A 72 12.26 12.65 -18.40
CA MET A 72 13.24 11.77 -17.77
C MET A 72 14.18 11.11 -18.79
N SER A 73 13.65 10.57 -19.89
CA SER A 73 14.46 9.87 -20.90
C SER A 73 15.39 10.82 -21.68
N SER A 74 14.96 12.06 -21.92
CA SER A 74 15.77 13.07 -22.60
C SER A 74 16.78 13.80 -21.69
N SER A 75 16.75 13.55 -20.38
CA SER A 75 17.64 14.22 -19.41
C SER A 75 19.13 14.02 -19.71
N GLN A 76 19.53 12.83 -20.17
CA GLN A 76 20.91 12.54 -20.57
C GLN A 76 21.29 13.28 -21.86
N LEU A 77 20.38 13.34 -22.84
CA LEU A 77 20.60 14.03 -24.11
C LEU A 77 20.82 15.53 -23.90
N PHE A 78 20.00 16.15 -23.05
CA PHE A 78 20.10 17.58 -22.72
C PHE A 78 21.13 17.90 -21.63
N ARG A 79 21.79 16.89 -21.04
CA ARG A 79 22.70 17.04 -19.89
C ARG A 79 22.09 17.92 -18.80
N SER A 80 20.84 17.63 -18.44
CA SER A 80 20.02 18.48 -17.57
C SER A 80 19.50 17.68 -16.38
N ILE A 81 19.89 18.10 -15.18
CA ILE A 81 19.39 17.54 -13.91
C ILE A 81 17.95 18.02 -13.69
N GLU A 82 17.67 19.24 -14.13
CA GLU A 82 16.38 19.90 -14.02
C GLU A 82 15.29 19.14 -14.80
N CYS A 83 15.63 18.63 -16.00
CA CYS A 83 14.72 17.76 -16.77
C CYS A 83 14.39 16.46 -16.02
N LEU A 84 15.37 15.86 -15.34
CA LEU A 84 15.16 14.65 -14.54
C LEU A 84 14.23 14.93 -13.35
N ILE A 85 14.46 16.01 -12.61
CA ILE A 85 13.64 16.42 -11.46
C ILE A 85 12.21 16.75 -11.89
N LEU A 86 12.04 17.54 -12.96
CA LEU A 86 10.70 17.87 -13.48
C LEU A 86 9.98 16.63 -14.01
N GLY A 87 10.68 15.74 -14.71
CA GLY A 87 10.11 14.47 -15.15
C GLY A 87 9.61 13.61 -13.99
N ARG A 88 10.38 13.54 -12.89
CA ARG A 88 9.99 12.88 -11.64
C ARG A 88 8.76 13.53 -10.98
N PHE A 89 8.66 14.85 -11.02
CA PHE A 89 7.47 15.56 -10.54
C PHE A 89 6.22 15.19 -11.35
N PHE A 90 6.28 15.25 -12.68
CA PHE A 90 5.14 14.96 -13.55
C PHE A 90 4.71 13.50 -13.48
N ILE A 91 5.65 12.55 -13.44
CA ILE A 91 5.27 11.13 -13.26
C ILE A 91 4.69 10.90 -11.86
N GLY A 92 5.14 11.63 -10.84
CA GLY A 92 4.50 11.67 -9.51
C GLY A 92 3.06 12.15 -9.58
N LEU A 93 2.82 13.27 -10.27
CA LEU A 93 1.47 13.80 -10.51
C LEU A 93 0.57 12.77 -11.19
N ASN A 94 1.09 12.09 -12.21
CA ASN A 94 0.38 11.01 -12.89
C ASN A 94 0.02 9.85 -11.95
N CYS A 95 0.98 9.39 -11.14
CA CYS A 95 0.75 8.33 -10.17
C CYS A 95 -0.28 8.72 -9.12
N GLY A 96 -0.23 9.95 -8.59
CA GLY A 96 -1.23 10.48 -7.65
C GLY A 96 -2.64 10.45 -8.22
N ILE A 97 -2.82 10.95 -9.45
CA ILE A 97 -4.13 10.91 -10.13
C ILE A 97 -4.59 9.46 -10.34
N ASN A 98 -3.69 8.56 -10.73
CA ASN A 98 -4.00 7.13 -10.91
C ASN A 98 -4.42 6.44 -9.61
N THR A 99 -3.84 6.80 -8.46
CA THR A 99 -4.25 6.24 -7.15
C THR A 99 -5.71 6.53 -6.80
N ALA A 100 -6.30 7.60 -7.36
CA ALA A 100 -7.72 7.90 -7.20
C ALA A 100 -8.58 7.33 -8.35
N LEU A 101 -8.20 7.59 -9.62
CA LEU A 101 -9.05 7.30 -10.77
C LEU A 101 -9.15 5.81 -11.11
N VAL A 102 -8.05 5.06 -11.04
CA VAL A 102 -8.03 3.63 -11.43
C VAL A 102 -8.96 2.79 -10.56
N PRO A 103 -8.84 2.78 -9.22
CA PRO A 103 -9.74 1.99 -8.38
C PRO A 103 -11.20 2.46 -8.50
N MET A 104 -11.43 3.77 -8.63
CA MET A 104 -12.77 4.32 -8.86
C MET A 104 -13.39 3.77 -10.14
N TYR A 105 -12.69 3.91 -11.27
CA TYR A 105 -13.15 3.41 -12.57
C TYR A 105 -13.43 1.91 -12.54
N LEU A 106 -12.49 1.10 -12.00
CA LEU A 106 -12.66 -0.35 -11.90
C LEU A 106 -13.87 -0.74 -11.04
N SER A 107 -14.06 -0.07 -9.90
CA SER A 107 -15.21 -0.33 -9.03
C SER A 107 -16.54 0.08 -9.66
N GLU A 108 -16.53 1.12 -10.50
CA GLU A 108 -17.73 1.66 -11.11
C GLU A 108 -18.18 0.90 -12.37
N ILE A 109 -17.29 0.16 -13.04
CA ILE A 109 -17.63 -0.72 -14.18
C ILE A 109 -17.89 -2.18 -13.75
N ALA A 110 -17.38 -2.57 -12.58
CA ALA A 110 -17.50 -3.92 -12.05
C ALA A 110 -18.97 -4.31 -11.77
N PRO A 111 -19.34 -5.59 -11.95
CA PRO A 111 -20.55 -6.14 -11.34
C PRO A 111 -20.36 -6.24 -9.82
N MET A 112 -21.47 -6.20 -9.08
CA MET A 112 -21.47 -6.21 -7.61
C MET A 112 -20.66 -7.35 -6.99
N THR A 113 -20.81 -8.55 -7.54
CA THR A 113 -20.14 -9.76 -7.05
C THR A 113 -18.61 -9.72 -7.22
N LEU A 114 -18.08 -8.92 -8.14
CA LEU A 114 -16.65 -8.83 -8.46
C LEU A 114 -16.03 -7.47 -8.10
N ARG A 115 -16.81 -6.54 -7.54
CA ARG A 115 -16.36 -5.16 -7.25
C ARG A 115 -15.11 -5.14 -6.35
N GLY A 116 -15.10 -5.97 -5.30
CA GLY A 116 -13.94 -6.11 -4.40
C GLY A 116 -12.72 -6.70 -5.10
N ALA A 117 -12.90 -7.78 -5.87
CA ALA A 117 -11.83 -8.43 -6.61
C ALA A 117 -11.19 -7.49 -7.65
N LEU A 118 -11.99 -6.75 -8.42
CA LEU A 118 -11.50 -5.78 -9.40
C LEU A 118 -10.82 -4.58 -8.73
N GLY A 119 -11.22 -4.20 -7.52
CA GLY A 119 -10.48 -3.22 -6.70
C GLY A 119 -9.04 -3.67 -6.43
N THR A 120 -8.83 -4.95 -6.12
CA THR A 120 -7.47 -5.51 -5.85
C THR A 120 -6.58 -5.57 -7.09
N VAL A 121 -7.13 -5.58 -8.30
CA VAL A 121 -6.36 -5.57 -9.55
C VAL A 121 -5.50 -4.30 -9.67
N SER A 122 -5.97 -3.17 -9.15
CA SER A 122 -5.18 -1.92 -9.12
C SER A 122 -3.89 -2.09 -8.32
N GLN A 123 -3.98 -2.69 -7.14
CA GLN A 123 -2.82 -2.99 -6.29
C GLN A 123 -1.90 -4.01 -6.95
N LEU A 124 -2.47 -5.06 -7.56
CA LEU A 124 -1.68 -6.04 -8.30
C LEU A 124 -0.88 -5.38 -9.44
N GLY A 125 -1.48 -4.43 -10.17
CA GLY A 125 -0.80 -3.65 -11.20
C GLY A 125 0.40 -2.86 -10.67
N VAL A 126 0.26 -2.23 -9.49
CA VAL A 126 1.37 -1.53 -8.81
C VAL A 126 2.52 -2.49 -8.51
N VAL A 127 2.20 -3.67 -7.96
CA VAL A 127 3.22 -4.67 -7.59
C VAL A 127 3.91 -5.25 -8.82
N ILE A 128 3.15 -5.59 -9.88
CA ILE A 128 3.73 -6.03 -11.16
C ILE A 128 4.66 -4.95 -11.73
N GLY A 129 4.23 -3.68 -11.72
CA GLY A 129 5.04 -2.56 -12.17
C GLY A 129 6.34 -2.40 -11.39
N LEU A 130 6.30 -2.61 -10.07
CA LEU A 130 7.50 -2.60 -9.22
C LEU A 130 8.48 -3.71 -9.61
N VAL A 131 8.01 -4.95 -9.75
CA VAL A 131 8.87 -6.10 -10.11
C VAL A 131 9.46 -5.91 -11.50
N LEU A 132 8.66 -5.49 -12.47
CA LEU A 132 9.15 -5.19 -13.82
C LEU A 132 10.23 -4.09 -13.78
N SER A 133 10.04 -3.05 -12.97
CA SER A 133 11.02 -1.97 -12.82
C SER A 133 12.34 -2.46 -12.21
N GLN A 134 12.28 -3.37 -11.23
CA GLN A 134 13.48 -3.96 -10.62
C GLN A 134 14.22 -4.88 -11.59
N ILE A 135 13.49 -5.70 -12.37
CA ILE A 135 14.09 -6.55 -13.41
C ILE A 135 14.75 -5.70 -14.48
N LEU A 136 14.04 -4.71 -15.04
CA LEU A 136 14.58 -3.82 -16.06
C LEU A 136 15.77 -3.00 -15.55
N GLY A 137 15.78 -2.68 -14.25
CA GLY A 137 16.86 -1.97 -13.57
C GLY A 137 18.15 -2.75 -13.38
N LEU A 138 18.20 -4.03 -13.78
CA LEU A 138 19.42 -4.83 -13.68
C LEU A 138 20.49 -4.34 -14.65
N PRO A 139 21.79 -4.39 -14.27
CA PRO A 139 22.89 -3.99 -15.15
C PRO A 139 23.00 -4.78 -16.45
N VAL A 140 22.45 -5.99 -16.50
CA VAL A 140 22.41 -6.82 -17.72
C VAL A 140 21.29 -6.38 -18.69
N ILE A 141 20.32 -5.58 -18.23
CA ILE A 141 19.17 -5.11 -19.01
C ILE A 141 19.30 -3.60 -19.31
N LEU A 142 18.71 -2.73 -18.48
CA LEU A 142 18.75 -1.27 -18.69
C LEU A 142 19.46 -0.52 -17.56
N GLY A 143 19.92 -1.22 -16.52
CA GLY A 143 20.69 -0.65 -15.40
C GLY A 143 22.14 -0.28 -15.75
N THR A 144 22.40 0.20 -16.96
CA THR A 144 23.73 0.57 -17.46
C THR A 144 23.87 2.09 -17.59
N LYS A 145 25.10 2.57 -17.81
CA LYS A 145 25.38 4.01 -18.01
C LYS A 145 24.63 4.61 -19.22
N GLU A 146 24.29 3.78 -20.21
CA GLU A 146 23.56 4.18 -21.41
C GLU A 146 22.07 3.79 -21.34
N GLY A 147 21.71 2.74 -20.59
CA GLY A 147 20.36 2.20 -20.51
C GLY A 147 19.42 2.93 -19.55
N TRP A 148 19.95 3.61 -18.53
CA TRP A 148 19.12 4.19 -17.47
C TRP A 148 18.08 5.25 -17.93
N PRO A 149 18.29 6.08 -18.97
CA PRO A 149 17.25 7.00 -19.43
C PRO A 149 16.10 6.24 -20.11
N PHE A 150 16.42 5.14 -20.81
CA PHE A 150 15.39 4.26 -21.37
C PHE A 150 14.61 3.57 -20.26
N LEU A 151 15.28 3.12 -19.19
CA LEU A 151 14.62 2.55 -18.01
C LEU A 151 13.56 3.50 -17.43
N LEU A 152 13.90 4.78 -17.25
CA LEU A 152 12.94 5.79 -16.78
C LEU A 152 11.89 6.14 -17.84
N GLY A 153 12.25 6.04 -19.12
CA GLY A 153 11.38 6.26 -20.27
C GLY A 153 10.38 5.13 -20.54
N VAL A 154 10.56 3.93 -19.95
CA VAL A 154 9.65 2.78 -20.16
C VAL A 154 8.19 3.14 -19.86
N ALA A 155 7.95 4.05 -18.91
CA ALA A 155 6.60 4.54 -18.57
C ALA A 155 5.84 5.16 -19.77
N PHE A 156 6.53 5.56 -20.84
CA PHE A 156 5.92 6.01 -22.08
C PHE A 156 5.09 4.91 -22.76
N ILE A 157 5.57 3.66 -22.74
CA ILE A 157 4.93 2.52 -23.41
C ILE A 157 3.53 2.25 -22.87
N PRO A 158 3.32 2.01 -21.55
CA PRO A 158 1.98 1.77 -21.02
C PRO A 158 1.07 2.99 -21.16
N ALA A 159 1.61 4.22 -21.10
CA ALA A 159 0.81 5.44 -21.28
C ALA A 159 0.24 5.56 -22.71
N VAL A 160 1.06 5.29 -23.73
CA VAL A 160 0.60 5.26 -25.13
C VAL A 160 -0.36 4.10 -25.37
N LEU A 161 -0.06 2.92 -24.83
CA LEU A 161 -0.95 1.77 -24.95
C LEU A 161 -2.33 2.07 -24.32
N GLN A 162 -2.35 2.68 -23.14
CA GLN A 162 -3.59 3.10 -22.50
C GLN A 162 -4.30 4.19 -23.31
N LEU A 163 -3.58 5.15 -23.92
CA LEU A 163 -4.16 6.18 -24.78
C LEU A 163 -4.85 5.58 -26.03
N LEU A 164 -4.31 4.47 -26.57
CA LEU A 164 -4.88 3.78 -27.73
C LEU A 164 -6.06 2.86 -27.35
N LEU A 165 -5.96 2.15 -26.24
CA LEU A 165 -6.96 1.14 -25.85
C LEU A 165 -8.14 1.72 -25.06
N LEU A 166 -7.89 2.71 -24.19
CA LEU A 166 -8.92 3.26 -23.31
C LEU A 166 -10.10 3.93 -24.05
N PRO A 167 -9.93 4.58 -25.22
CA PRO A 167 -11.05 5.06 -26.03
C PRO A 167 -12.06 3.96 -26.40
N MET A 168 -11.59 2.71 -26.56
CA MET A 168 -12.45 1.57 -26.83
C MET A 168 -13.27 1.16 -25.61
N CYS A 169 -12.86 1.49 -24.39
CA CYS A 169 -13.63 1.20 -23.18
C CYS A 169 -14.83 2.15 -23.01
N PRO A 170 -15.95 1.71 -22.42
CA PRO A 170 -17.05 2.60 -22.08
C PRO A 170 -16.66 3.56 -20.95
N GLU A 171 -17.34 4.70 -20.83
CA GLU A 171 -17.25 5.53 -19.62
C GLU A 171 -17.99 4.83 -18.47
N SER A 172 -17.67 5.19 -17.23
CA SER A 172 -18.35 4.69 -16.03
C SER A 172 -19.88 4.84 -16.13
N PRO A 173 -20.65 3.74 -16.06
CA PRO A 173 -22.11 3.81 -16.03
C PRO A 173 -22.64 4.58 -14.83
N ARG A 174 -21.98 4.47 -13.66
CA ARG A 174 -22.33 5.21 -12.44
C ARG A 174 -22.17 6.71 -12.63
N TYR A 175 -21.06 7.15 -13.22
CA TYR A 175 -20.86 8.58 -13.53
C TYR A 175 -21.89 9.10 -14.54
N LEU A 176 -22.19 8.34 -15.60
CA LEU A 176 -23.18 8.72 -16.60
C LEU A 176 -24.58 8.84 -16.01
N LEU A 177 -24.98 7.89 -15.15
CA LEU A 177 -26.30 7.85 -14.54
C LEU A 177 -26.44 8.87 -13.42
N ILE A 178 -25.55 8.83 -12.43
CA ILE A 178 -25.65 9.60 -11.17
C ILE A 178 -25.19 11.04 -11.38
N SER A 179 -23.99 11.23 -11.94
CA SER A 179 -23.39 12.58 -12.03
C SER A 179 -23.89 13.38 -13.24
N LYS A 180 -24.29 12.73 -14.34
CA LYS A 180 -24.73 13.40 -15.57
C LYS A 180 -26.22 13.22 -15.90
N GLY A 181 -26.94 12.33 -15.22
CA GLY A 181 -28.36 12.06 -15.50
C GLY A 181 -28.63 11.39 -16.86
N ARG A 182 -27.61 10.84 -17.52
CA ARG A 182 -27.68 10.28 -18.87
C ARG A 182 -27.99 8.78 -18.85
N VAL A 183 -29.25 8.46 -18.57
CA VAL A 183 -29.72 7.07 -18.39
C VAL A 183 -29.47 6.19 -19.64
N THR A 184 -29.72 6.72 -20.85
CA THR A 184 -29.55 5.94 -22.09
C THR A 184 -28.09 5.57 -22.35
N GLU A 185 -27.16 6.51 -22.13
CA GLU A 185 -25.72 6.26 -22.29
C GLU A 185 -25.21 5.26 -21.23
N ALA A 186 -25.68 5.40 -19.99
CA ALA A 186 -25.35 4.46 -18.91
C ALA A 186 -25.85 3.04 -19.21
N ARG A 187 -27.09 2.90 -19.73
CA ARG A 187 -27.64 1.60 -20.15
C ARG A 187 -26.81 0.98 -21.27
N PHE A 188 -26.44 1.75 -22.29
CA PHE A 188 -25.60 1.24 -23.38
C PHE A 188 -24.21 0.79 -22.88
N ALA A 189 -23.60 1.58 -21.99
CA ALA A 189 -22.33 1.23 -21.36
C ALA A 189 -22.42 -0.09 -20.56
N LEU A 190 -23.49 -0.27 -19.77
CA LEU A 190 -23.76 -1.51 -19.04
C LEU A 190 -23.99 -2.70 -19.96
N GLN A 191 -24.83 -2.56 -20.99
CA GLN A 191 -25.11 -3.65 -21.93
C GLN A 191 -23.82 -4.16 -22.58
N ARG A 192 -22.90 -3.23 -22.90
CA ARG A 192 -21.58 -3.57 -23.42
C ARG A 192 -20.67 -4.26 -22.39
N LEU A 193 -20.71 -3.84 -21.12
CA LEU A 193 -19.90 -4.43 -20.04
C LEU A 193 -20.42 -5.79 -19.59
N ARG A 194 -21.74 -5.98 -19.55
CA ARG A 194 -22.42 -7.20 -19.10
C ARG A 194 -22.62 -8.22 -20.22
N CYS A 195 -22.45 -7.80 -21.48
CA CYS A 195 -22.81 -8.60 -22.66
C CYS A 195 -24.25 -9.12 -22.60
N SER A 196 -25.15 -8.33 -22.00
CA SER A 196 -26.56 -8.68 -21.78
C SER A 196 -27.44 -7.46 -22.02
N THR A 197 -28.66 -7.67 -22.53
CA THR A 197 -29.68 -6.63 -22.64
C THR A 197 -30.40 -6.39 -21.31
N GLU A 198 -30.38 -7.38 -20.41
CA GLU A 198 -30.98 -7.33 -19.08
C GLU A 198 -30.02 -6.67 -18.10
N VAL A 199 -30.10 -5.34 -18.01
CA VAL A 199 -29.28 -4.51 -17.11
C VAL A 199 -30.13 -3.64 -16.19
N GLU A 200 -31.44 -3.91 -16.12
CA GLU A 200 -32.36 -3.10 -15.33
C GLU A 200 -32.09 -3.23 -13.83
N ASP A 201 -31.69 -4.43 -13.39
CA ASP A 201 -31.28 -4.68 -12.01
C ASP A 201 -30.04 -3.87 -11.63
N ASP A 202 -29.01 -3.82 -12.49
CA ASP A 202 -27.83 -2.95 -12.29
C ASP A 202 -28.24 -1.46 -12.24
N ILE A 203 -29.21 -1.04 -13.07
CA ILE A 203 -29.69 0.36 -13.11
C ILE A 203 -30.46 0.73 -11.84
N GLU A 204 -31.38 -0.13 -11.38
CA GLU A 204 -32.14 0.13 -10.15
C GLU A 204 -31.25 0.02 -8.91
N GLU A 205 -30.24 -0.85 -8.92
CA GLU A 205 -29.17 -0.84 -7.91
C GLU A 205 -28.48 0.52 -7.85
N MET A 206 -28.00 1.05 -8.98
CA MET A 206 -27.34 2.36 -9.02
C MET A 206 -28.27 3.50 -8.60
N ARG A 207 -29.57 3.43 -8.90
CA ARG A 207 -30.56 4.40 -8.40
C ARG A 207 -30.77 4.28 -6.90
N THR A 208 -30.73 3.06 -6.36
CA THR A 208 -30.82 2.83 -4.93
C THR A 208 -29.57 3.36 -4.22
N GLU A 209 -28.37 3.15 -4.81
CA GLU A 209 -27.12 3.77 -4.36
C GLU A 209 -27.22 5.31 -4.39
N ASP A 210 -27.73 5.91 -5.47
CA ASP A 210 -27.90 7.38 -5.58
C ASP A 210 -28.91 7.93 -4.55
N ARG A 211 -30.06 7.28 -4.36
CA ARG A 211 -31.03 7.68 -3.32
C ARG A 211 -30.41 7.63 -1.92
N ALA A 212 -29.61 6.59 -1.64
CA ALA A 212 -28.88 6.49 -0.38
C ALA A 212 -27.77 7.56 -0.27
N GLN A 213 -27.10 7.89 -1.37
CA GLN A 213 -26.10 8.96 -1.40
C GLN A 213 -26.73 10.34 -1.21
N GLN A 214 -27.92 10.60 -1.74
CA GLN A 214 -28.63 11.86 -1.53
C GLN A 214 -29.09 12.05 -0.07
N GLN A 215 -29.28 10.96 0.66
CA GLN A 215 -29.55 10.99 2.10
C GLN A 215 -28.28 11.33 2.92
N ASP A 216 -27.09 11.04 2.38
CA ASP A 216 -25.79 11.28 3.01
C ASP A 216 -25.10 12.51 2.39
N ALA A 217 -25.11 13.64 3.09
CA ALA A 217 -24.46 14.85 2.59
C ALA A 217 -22.98 14.61 2.28
N ASN A 218 -22.56 14.94 1.05
CA ASN A 218 -21.15 14.94 0.67
C ASN A 218 -20.38 15.92 1.56
N LEU A 219 -19.37 15.42 2.27
CA LEU A 219 -18.57 16.24 3.18
C LEU A 219 -17.24 16.62 2.53
N THR A 220 -16.86 17.88 2.70
CA THR A 220 -15.54 18.38 2.36
C THR A 220 -14.48 17.83 3.34
N MET A 221 -13.22 17.80 2.93
CA MET A 221 -12.10 17.41 3.79
C MET A 221 -12.09 18.18 5.12
N TRP A 222 -12.38 19.48 5.08
CA TRP A 222 -12.43 20.32 6.28
C TRP A 222 -13.57 19.96 7.23
N GLN A 223 -14.74 19.61 6.69
CA GLN A 223 -15.89 19.18 7.49
C GLN A 223 -15.62 17.83 8.17
N ILE A 224 -14.96 16.89 7.49
CA ILE A 224 -14.60 15.60 8.09
C ILE A 224 -13.63 15.80 9.25
N ILE A 225 -12.59 16.62 9.08
CA ILE A 225 -11.60 16.91 10.13
C ILE A 225 -12.24 17.52 11.39
N ARG A 226 -13.27 18.36 11.22
CA ARG A 226 -13.99 19.00 12.34
C ARG A 226 -15.13 18.16 12.91
N SER A 227 -15.57 17.11 12.24
CA SER A 227 -16.70 16.29 12.67
C SER A 227 -16.31 15.32 13.77
N LYS A 228 -16.79 15.53 15.00
CA LYS A 228 -16.52 14.63 16.14
C LYS A 228 -16.88 13.18 15.84
N GLN A 229 -18.01 12.94 15.17
CA GLN A 229 -18.47 11.59 14.82
C GLN A 229 -17.53 10.85 13.84
N LEU A 230 -16.79 11.59 13.01
CA LEU A 230 -15.89 11.02 12.00
C LEU A 230 -14.42 11.05 12.43
N GLN A 231 -14.11 11.61 13.60
CA GLN A 231 -12.73 11.71 14.08
C GLN A 231 -12.10 10.34 14.31
N THR A 232 -12.78 9.41 14.96
CA THR A 232 -12.22 8.08 15.22
C THR A 232 -11.96 7.29 13.92
N PRO A 233 -12.92 7.17 12.98
CA PRO A 233 -12.65 6.59 11.66
C PRO A 233 -11.52 7.28 10.90
N LEU A 234 -11.44 8.62 10.97
CA LEU A 234 -10.40 9.40 10.30
C LEU A 234 -9.02 9.14 10.90
N ILE A 235 -8.89 9.14 12.23
CA ILE A 235 -7.64 8.82 12.91
C ILE A 235 -7.18 7.42 12.53
N ILE A 236 -8.10 6.44 12.49
CA ILE A 236 -7.76 5.10 12.03
C ILE A 236 -7.24 5.13 10.60
N ALA A 237 -7.97 5.74 9.66
CA ALA A 237 -7.54 5.82 8.26
C ALA A 237 -6.16 6.48 8.12
N ILE A 238 -5.90 7.59 8.82
CA ILE A 238 -4.60 8.27 8.84
C ILE A 238 -3.50 7.34 9.38
N VAL A 239 -3.72 6.72 10.54
CA VAL A 239 -2.72 5.84 11.17
C VAL A 239 -2.43 4.60 10.33
N MET A 240 -3.43 4.07 9.62
CA MET A 240 -3.23 2.96 8.68
C MET A 240 -2.33 3.36 7.50
N GLN A 241 -2.44 4.60 6.99
CA GLN A 241 -1.56 5.09 5.93
C GLN A 241 -0.14 5.37 6.43
N LEU A 242 -0.04 5.89 7.66
CA LEU A 242 1.24 6.06 8.36
C LEU A 242 1.92 4.69 8.59
N SER A 243 1.17 3.67 9.01
CA SER A 243 1.73 2.33 9.28
C SER A 243 2.29 1.68 8.03
N GLN A 244 1.72 1.95 6.85
CA GLN A 244 2.27 1.51 5.58
C GLN A 244 3.62 2.16 5.28
N GLN A 245 3.69 3.49 5.32
CA GLN A 245 4.86 4.23 4.84
C GLN A 245 6.01 4.28 5.86
N LEU A 246 5.69 4.48 7.14
CA LEU A 246 6.66 4.46 8.25
C LEU A 246 7.02 3.04 8.72
N SER A 247 6.53 2.00 8.03
CA SER A 247 6.97 0.64 8.28
C SER A 247 8.45 0.43 7.97
N GLY A 248 9.02 1.22 7.05
CA GLY A 248 10.38 1.04 6.52
C GLY A 248 10.43 0.26 5.20
N ILE A 249 9.29 -0.09 4.59
CA ILE A 249 9.28 -0.85 3.32
C ILE A 249 10.00 -0.14 2.18
N ASN A 250 9.84 1.18 2.04
CA ASN A 250 10.50 1.95 0.98
C ASN A 250 12.03 1.92 1.10
N ALA A 251 12.56 1.80 2.32
CA ALA A 251 13.99 1.65 2.54
C ALA A 251 14.51 0.35 1.88
N ILE A 252 13.81 -0.77 2.08
CA ILE A 252 14.16 -2.03 1.44
C ILE A 252 13.94 -1.93 -0.07
N LEU A 253 12.79 -1.44 -0.53
CA LEU A 253 12.47 -1.40 -1.96
C LEU A 253 13.42 -0.53 -2.78
N TYR A 254 13.94 0.56 -2.20
CA TYR A 254 14.83 1.49 -2.90
C TYR A 254 16.31 1.18 -2.72
N TYR A 255 16.70 0.60 -1.57
CA TYR A 255 18.11 0.47 -1.18
C TYR A 255 18.56 -0.97 -0.87
N SER A 256 17.75 -2.01 -1.12
CA SER A 256 18.10 -3.41 -0.83
C SER A 256 19.45 -3.83 -1.43
N THR A 257 19.75 -3.43 -2.67
CA THR A 257 21.02 -3.79 -3.31
C THR A 257 22.21 -3.24 -2.52
N SER A 258 22.17 -1.97 -2.13
CA SER A 258 23.21 -1.36 -1.31
C SER A 258 23.29 -2.06 0.05
N MET A 259 22.14 -2.27 0.69
CA MET A 259 22.06 -2.90 2.00
C MET A 259 22.69 -4.31 2.02
N PHE A 260 22.48 -5.10 0.97
CA PHE A 260 23.09 -6.43 0.85
C PHE A 260 24.59 -6.37 0.55
N VAL A 261 25.03 -5.43 -0.29
CA VAL A 261 26.46 -5.20 -0.53
C VAL A 261 27.17 -4.76 0.75
N ASP A 262 26.57 -3.81 1.47
CA ASP A 262 27.07 -3.31 2.75
C ASP A 262 27.10 -4.42 3.81
N ALA A 263 26.17 -5.38 3.75
CA ALA A 263 26.16 -6.56 4.62
C ALA A 263 27.31 -7.55 4.32
N GLY A 264 27.99 -7.42 3.18
CA GLY A 264 29.10 -8.28 2.76
C GLY A 264 28.74 -9.29 1.66
N ILE A 265 27.55 -9.18 1.05
CA ILE A 265 27.17 -9.97 -0.14
C ILE A 265 27.86 -9.37 -1.37
N SER A 266 28.32 -10.21 -2.30
CA SER A 266 28.88 -9.73 -3.56
C SER A 266 27.85 -8.91 -4.35
N GLU A 267 28.31 -7.94 -5.15
CA GLU A 267 27.41 -7.06 -5.90
C GLU A 267 26.49 -7.84 -6.88
N GLU A 268 27.00 -8.92 -7.47
CA GLU A 268 26.22 -9.78 -8.36
C GLU A 268 25.12 -10.54 -7.60
N THR A 269 25.46 -11.16 -6.47
CA THR A 269 24.48 -11.90 -5.66
C THR A 269 23.46 -10.96 -4.98
N ALA A 270 23.88 -9.76 -4.56
CA ALA A 270 23.00 -8.74 -3.99
C ALA A 270 21.92 -8.28 -4.98
N LYS A 271 22.26 -8.17 -6.27
CA LYS A 271 21.30 -7.87 -7.34
C LYS A 271 20.28 -9.00 -7.48
N ILE A 272 20.72 -10.27 -7.46
CA ILE A 272 19.82 -11.43 -7.51
C ILE A 272 18.84 -11.43 -6.33
N PHE A 273 19.33 -11.18 -5.10
CA PHE A 273 18.46 -11.10 -3.94
C PHE A 273 17.47 -9.92 -3.99
N THR A 274 17.84 -8.81 -4.61
CA THR A 274 16.92 -7.69 -4.85
C THR A 274 15.81 -8.04 -5.83
N ILE A 275 16.08 -8.84 -6.86
CA ILE A 275 15.01 -9.42 -7.70
C ILE A 275 14.09 -10.31 -6.85
N GLY A 276 14.69 -11.11 -5.94
CA GLY A 276 13.96 -11.94 -4.99
C GLY A 276 12.98 -11.14 -4.12
N VAL A 277 13.37 -9.96 -3.66
CA VAL A 277 12.48 -9.02 -2.93
C VAL A 277 11.22 -8.72 -3.77
N GLY A 278 11.39 -8.34 -5.04
CA GLY A 278 10.26 -8.07 -5.93
C GLY A 278 9.38 -9.29 -6.17
N ALA A 279 9.99 -10.41 -6.54
CA ALA A 279 9.27 -11.64 -6.85
C ALA A 279 8.43 -12.13 -5.66
N ILE A 280 9.00 -12.11 -4.44
CA ILE A 280 8.29 -12.46 -3.21
C ILE A 280 7.16 -11.47 -2.95
N MET A 281 7.37 -10.18 -3.15
CA MET A 281 6.32 -9.17 -2.98
C MET A 281 5.12 -9.46 -3.89
N LEU A 282 5.36 -9.84 -5.15
CA LEU A 282 4.31 -10.22 -6.10
C LEU A 282 3.56 -11.48 -5.68
N ILE A 283 4.29 -12.55 -5.37
CA ILE A 283 3.71 -13.83 -4.94
C ILE A 283 2.86 -13.62 -3.69
N MET A 284 3.39 -12.94 -2.68
CA MET A 284 2.69 -12.72 -1.42
C MET A 284 1.51 -11.76 -1.55
N THR A 285 1.56 -10.79 -2.47
CA THR A 285 0.40 -9.94 -2.78
C THR A 285 -0.73 -10.78 -3.36
N LEU A 286 -0.44 -11.70 -4.28
CA LEU A 286 -1.45 -12.63 -4.82
C LEU A 286 -2.03 -13.54 -3.74
N VAL A 287 -1.19 -14.06 -2.83
CA VAL A 287 -1.63 -14.86 -1.68
C VAL A 287 -2.49 -14.04 -0.70
N SER A 288 -2.21 -12.74 -0.55
CA SER A 288 -2.96 -11.88 0.37
C SER A 288 -4.43 -11.72 -0.02
N ILE A 289 -4.76 -11.74 -1.32
CA ILE A 289 -6.12 -11.52 -1.84
C ILE A 289 -7.12 -12.52 -1.24
N PRO A 290 -6.99 -13.84 -1.45
CA PRO A 290 -7.91 -14.81 -0.85
C PRO A 290 -7.79 -14.86 0.68
N LEU A 291 -6.65 -14.48 1.24
CA LEU A 291 -6.44 -14.49 2.68
C LEU A 291 -7.23 -13.37 3.37
N MET A 292 -7.36 -12.20 2.77
CA MET A 292 -8.14 -11.07 3.30
C MET A 292 -9.61 -11.42 3.50
N ASP A 293 -10.17 -12.24 2.62
CA ASP A 293 -11.55 -12.71 2.74
C ASP A 293 -11.70 -13.85 3.75
N ARG A 294 -10.63 -14.62 4.03
CA ARG A 294 -10.67 -15.72 5.01
C ARG A 294 -10.34 -15.27 6.43
N ALA A 295 -9.24 -14.56 6.65
CA ALA A 295 -8.72 -14.20 7.97
C ALA A 295 -9.26 -12.86 8.51
N GLY A 296 -9.71 -11.96 7.64
CA GLY A 296 -10.12 -10.61 8.02
C GLY A 296 -8.98 -9.59 8.00
N ARG A 297 -9.36 -8.32 8.02
CA ARG A 297 -8.45 -7.19 7.73
C ARG A 297 -7.59 -6.86 8.94
N ARG A 298 -8.18 -6.80 10.13
CA ARG A 298 -7.45 -6.46 11.36
C ARG A 298 -6.39 -7.52 11.68
N THR A 299 -6.78 -8.78 11.57
CA THR A 299 -5.91 -9.93 11.85
C THR A 299 -4.67 -9.91 10.96
N LEU A 300 -4.84 -9.78 9.64
CA LEU A 300 -3.71 -9.77 8.70
C LEU A 300 -2.83 -8.55 8.84
N HIS A 301 -3.39 -7.38 9.15
CA HIS A 301 -2.58 -6.19 9.41
C HIS A 301 -1.72 -6.36 10.66
N LEU A 302 -2.25 -6.96 11.75
CA LEU A 302 -1.48 -7.28 12.96
C LEU A 302 -0.37 -8.30 12.70
N TYR A 303 -0.65 -9.36 11.95
CA TYR A 303 0.38 -10.34 11.58
C TYR A 303 1.47 -9.72 10.72
N GLY A 304 1.09 -8.88 9.76
CA GLY A 304 2.05 -8.17 8.92
C GLY A 304 2.93 -7.22 9.73
N LEU A 305 2.34 -6.33 10.53
CA LEU A 305 3.12 -5.42 11.38
C LEU A 305 4.01 -6.16 12.39
N GLY A 306 3.49 -7.23 13.02
CA GLY A 306 4.23 -8.02 13.99
C GLY A 306 5.39 -8.79 13.37
N GLY A 307 5.17 -9.39 12.20
CA GLY A 307 6.24 -10.08 11.47
C GLY A 307 7.30 -9.11 10.95
N MET A 308 6.91 -7.94 10.43
CA MET A 308 7.84 -6.88 10.06
C MET A 308 8.66 -6.39 11.27
N PHE A 309 8.03 -6.24 12.45
CA PHE A 309 8.72 -5.88 13.68
C PHE A 309 9.82 -6.89 14.02
N ILE A 310 9.49 -8.18 14.05
CA ILE A 310 10.45 -9.26 14.34
C ILE A 310 11.58 -9.29 13.30
N MET A 311 11.24 -9.21 12.01
CA MET A 311 12.22 -9.25 10.92
C MET A 311 13.13 -8.01 10.92
N SER A 312 12.62 -6.84 11.32
CA SER A 312 13.43 -5.62 11.46
C SER A 312 14.47 -5.73 12.59
N ILE A 313 14.14 -6.45 13.67
CA ILE A 313 15.09 -6.74 14.76
C ILE A 313 16.17 -7.70 14.25
N PHE A 314 15.79 -8.78 13.58
CA PHE A 314 16.77 -9.71 13.01
C PHE A 314 17.66 -9.05 11.96
N LEU A 315 17.09 -8.17 11.13
CA LEU A 315 17.85 -7.36 10.18
C LEU A 315 18.89 -6.49 10.91
N THR A 316 18.49 -5.75 11.94
CA THR A 316 19.40 -4.91 12.73
C THR A 316 20.50 -5.74 13.40
N ILE A 317 20.15 -6.86 14.06
CA ILE A 317 21.13 -7.76 14.70
C ILE A 317 22.11 -8.31 13.67
N SER A 318 21.62 -8.73 12.50
CA SER A 318 22.47 -9.26 11.44
C SER A 318 23.48 -8.23 10.92
N LEU A 319 23.08 -6.97 10.78
CA LEU A 319 23.97 -5.88 10.37
C LEU A 319 25.02 -5.54 11.43
N LEU A 320 24.69 -5.69 12.72
CA LEU A 320 25.65 -5.44 13.82
C LEU A 320 26.68 -6.57 13.97
N VAL A 321 26.26 -7.82 13.80
CA VAL A 321 27.07 -9.01 14.10
C VAL A 321 27.85 -9.52 12.87
N ARG A 322 27.58 -8.98 11.66
CA ARG A 322 28.23 -9.39 10.40
C ARG A 322 29.76 -9.35 10.41
N PHE A 323 30.35 -8.45 11.20
CA PHE A 323 31.81 -8.34 11.30
C PHE A 323 32.46 -9.48 12.08
N ILE A 324 31.67 -10.22 12.86
CA ILE A 324 32.13 -11.35 13.69
C ILE A 324 31.88 -12.67 12.94
N TYR A 325 30.71 -12.80 12.32
CA TYR A 325 30.30 -14.03 11.61
C TYR A 325 29.83 -13.71 10.20
N HIS A 326 30.59 -14.16 9.19
CA HIS A 326 30.26 -13.95 7.77
C HIS A 326 28.88 -14.50 7.37
N GLY A 327 28.38 -15.53 8.06
CA GLY A 327 27.04 -16.10 7.81
C GLY A 327 25.88 -15.12 8.10
N MET A 328 26.10 -14.07 8.90
CA MET A 328 25.05 -13.09 9.22
C MET A 328 24.64 -12.25 8.01
N ALA A 329 25.49 -12.15 6.97
CA ALA A 329 25.11 -11.50 5.71
C ALA A 329 23.93 -12.21 5.02
N TYR A 330 23.81 -13.53 5.14
CA TYR A 330 22.65 -14.25 4.62
C TYR A 330 21.42 -14.10 5.52
N VAL A 331 21.62 -13.94 6.84
CA VAL A 331 20.53 -13.64 7.77
C VAL A 331 19.92 -12.27 7.48
N SER A 332 20.72 -11.26 7.09
CA SER A 332 20.18 -9.96 6.69
C SER A 332 19.31 -10.05 5.44
N VAL A 333 19.72 -10.89 4.48
CA VAL A 333 18.93 -11.18 3.27
C VAL A 333 17.61 -11.85 3.64
N VAL A 334 17.64 -12.95 4.40
CA VAL A 334 16.43 -13.67 4.84
C VAL A 334 15.50 -12.76 5.63
N SER A 335 16.06 -11.91 6.51
CA SER A 335 15.28 -10.94 7.30
C SER A 335 14.61 -9.91 6.41
N ALA A 336 15.31 -9.36 5.41
CA ALA A 336 14.74 -8.41 4.46
C ALA A 336 13.64 -9.04 3.58
N LEU A 337 13.84 -10.28 3.10
CA LEU A 337 12.82 -11.01 2.34
C LEU A 337 11.60 -11.33 3.22
N GLY A 338 11.81 -11.81 4.45
CA GLY A 338 10.74 -12.06 5.41
C GLY A 338 9.96 -10.80 5.76
N PHE A 339 10.65 -9.67 5.91
CA PHE A 339 10.01 -8.37 6.12
C PHE A 339 9.06 -8.01 4.97
N VAL A 340 9.47 -8.25 3.72
CA VAL A 340 8.64 -8.00 2.52
C VAL A 340 7.45 -8.96 2.45
N VAL A 341 7.62 -10.23 2.84
CA VAL A 341 6.52 -11.19 2.98
C VAL A 341 5.44 -10.63 3.91
N PHE A 342 5.82 -10.23 5.11
CA PHE A 342 4.87 -9.73 6.11
C PHE A 342 4.23 -8.40 5.71
N PHE A 343 4.97 -7.53 5.01
CA PHE A 343 4.39 -6.31 4.44
C PHE A 343 3.28 -6.63 3.43
N ALA A 344 3.55 -7.53 2.49
CA ALA A 344 2.61 -7.90 1.42
C ALA A 344 1.35 -8.60 1.96
N VAL A 345 1.44 -9.31 3.08
CA VAL A 345 0.30 -9.99 3.72
C VAL A 345 -0.75 -9.02 4.27
N GLY A 346 -0.35 -7.82 4.73
CA GLY A 346 -1.28 -6.91 5.40
C GLY A 346 -1.03 -5.41 5.15
N PRO A 347 0.05 -4.82 5.68
CA PRO A 347 0.32 -3.39 5.57
C PRO A 347 0.33 -2.81 4.15
N GLY A 348 0.58 -3.63 3.12
CA GLY A 348 0.56 -3.19 1.73
C GLY A 348 -0.82 -2.82 1.18
N SER A 349 -1.85 -3.64 1.40
CA SER A 349 -3.17 -3.48 0.75
C SER A 349 -4.27 -3.02 1.71
N ILE A 350 -4.19 -3.43 2.98
CA ILE A 350 -5.27 -3.24 3.97
C ILE A 350 -5.54 -1.76 4.31
N PRO A 351 -4.54 -0.86 4.42
CA PRO A 351 -4.80 0.56 4.68
C PRO A 351 -5.76 1.21 3.69
N TRP A 352 -5.61 0.89 2.40
CA TRP A 352 -6.47 1.40 1.34
C TRP A 352 -7.90 0.85 1.44
N MET A 353 -8.02 -0.45 1.71
CA MET A 353 -9.31 -1.12 1.83
C MET A 353 -10.09 -0.66 3.08
N ILE A 354 -9.45 -0.64 4.26
CA ILE A 354 -10.09 -0.19 5.50
C ILE A 354 -10.54 1.27 5.38
N THR A 355 -9.76 2.14 4.71
CA THR A 355 -10.17 3.53 4.49
C THR A 355 -11.50 3.61 3.72
N ALA A 356 -11.73 2.75 2.73
CA ALA A 356 -13.00 2.73 2.00
C ALA A 356 -14.15 2.09 2.81
N GLU A 357 -13.85 1.09 3.66
CA GLU A 357 -14.83 0.38 4.49
C GLU A 357 -15.28 1.18 5.73
N LEU A 358 -14.46 2.10 6.23
CA LEU A 358 -14.74 2.91 7.44
C LEU A 358 -15.72 4.07 7.25
N PHE A 359 -15.96 4.49 6.01
CA PHE A 359 -16.72 5.71 5.69
C PHE A 359 -17.92 5.40 4.78
N SER A 360 -19.04 6.06 5.03
CA SER A 360 -20.20 6.02 4.14
C SER A 360 -19.93 6.81 2.87
N GLN A 361 -20.86 6.70 1.92
CA GLN A 361 -20.70 7.26 0.59
C GLN A 361 -20.43 8.77 0.60
N GLY A 362 -21.09 9.55 1.46
CA GLY A 362 -20.88 11.00 1.55
C GLY A 362 -19.47 11.43 1.97
N PRO A 363 -18.95 11.01 3.14
CA PRO A 363 -17.60 11.39 3.59
C PRO A 363 -16.45 10.59 2.94
N ARG A 364 -16.71 9.41 2.36
CA ARG A 364 -15.65 8.52 1.85
C ARG A 364 -14.71 9.19 0.83
N PRO A 365 -15.16 9.95 -0.18
CA PRO A 365 -14.25 10.57 -1.14
C PRO A 365 -13.23 11.49 -0.46
N ALA A 366 -13.69 12.37 0.43
CA ALA A 366 -12.80 13.28 1.15
C ALA A 366 -11.90 12.56 2.17
N ALA A 367 -12.39 11.49 2.82
CA ALA A 367 -11.55 10.65 3.69
C ALA A 367 -10.43 9.94 2.91
N VAL A 368 -10.75 9.39 1.73
CA VAL A 368 -9.76 8.78 0.82
C VAL A 368 -8.74 9.81 0.33
N SER A 369 -9.17 11.04 0.01
CA SER A 369 -8.24 12.12 -0.36
C SER A 369 -7.29 12.48 0.80
N ILE A 370 -7.79 12.58 2.03
CA ILE A 370 -6.93 12.83 3.22
C ILE A 370 -5.96 11.67 3.43
N ALA A 371 -6.44 10.42 3.36
CA ALA A 371 -5.60 9.23 3.48
C ALA A 371 -4.50 9.20 2.40
N THR A 372 -4.85 9.54 1.16
CA THR A 372 -3.92 9.64 0.02
C THR A 372 -2.87 10.72 0.28
N LEU A 373 -3.29 11.91 0.72
CA LEU A 373 -2.38 13.00 1.10
C LEU A 373 -1.39 12.56 2.18
N VAL A 374 -1.88 11.92 3.24
CA VAL A 374 -1.04 11.40 4.33
C VAL A 374 -0.06 10.35 3.80
N ASN A 375 -0.52 9.41 2.98
CA ASN A 375 0.32 8.37 2.40
C ASN A 375 1.48 8.98 1.58
N TRP A 376 1.17 9.84 0.61
CA TRP A 376 2.19 10.47 -0.23
C TRP A 376 3.11 11.41 0.54
N SER A 377 2.59 12.17 1.51
CA SER A 377 3.40 13.05 2.38
C SER A 377 4.38 12.25 3.23
N THR A 378 3.92 11.12 3.77
CA THR A 378 4.76 10.27 4.61
C THR A 378 5.81 9.55 3.78
N GLY A 379 5.43 9.06 2.60
CA GLY A 379 6.38 8.50 1.63
C GLY A 379 7.45 9.51 1.21
N PHE A 380 7.07 10.77 0.99
CA PHE A 380 8.01 11.88 0.74
C PHE A 380 9.01 12.06 1.89
N VAL A 381 8.52 12.14 3.14
CA VAL A 381 9.37 12.31 4.33
C VAL A 381 10.34 11.14 4.49
N VAL A 382 9.87 9.89 4.31
CA VAL A 382 10.73 8.70 4.40
C VAL A 382 11.77 8.69 3.28
N GLY A 383 11.37 8.98 2.04
CA GLY A 383 12.29 9.01 0.89
C GLY A 383 13.37 10.08 1.03
N LEU A 384 13.04 11.25 1.56
CA LEU A 384 13.99 12.34 1.82
C LEU A 384 14.88 12.04 3.04
N GLY A 385 14.30 11.48 4.10
CA GLY A 385 14.97 11.30 5.39
C GLY A 385 15.84 10.06 5.48
N TYR A 386 15.51 8.97 4.77
CA TYR A 386 16.18 7.68 4.92
C TYR A 386 17.69 7.71 4.64
N PRO A 387 18.21 8.36 3.57
CA PRO A 387 19.66 8.43 3.35
C PRO A 387 20.42 9.11 4.49
N THR A 388 19.85 10.17 5.05
CA THR A 388 20.43 10.86 6.22
C THR A 388 20.39 9.95 7.45
N MET A 389 19.27 9.25 7.65
CA MET A 389 19.13 8.27 8.73
C MET A 389 20.14 7.13 8.60
N LEU A 390 20.37 6.61 7.39
CA LEU A 390 21.36 5.59 7.12
C LEU A 390 22.78 6.07 7.45
N ARG A 391 23.11 7.32 7.15
CA ARG A 391 24.43 7.90 7.48
C ARG A 391 24.63 8.09 8.99
N VAL A 392 23.60 8.53 9.71
CA VAL A 392 23.70 8.87 11.14
C VAL A 392 23.60 7.62 12.02
N PHE A 393 22.68 6.71 11.70
CA PHE A 393 22.43 5.51 12.49
C PHE A 393 23.20 4.29 11.99
N GLU A 394 23.76 4.32 10.78
CA GLU A 394 24.51 3.22 10.17
C GLU A 394 23.76 1.87 10.28
N ASN A 395 24.35 0.88 10.96
CA ASN A 395 23.78 -0.46 11.18
C ASN A 395 22.49 -0.44 12.04
N TYR A 396 22.19 0.67 12.73
CA TYR A 396 20.98 0.88 13.54
C TYR A 396 19.84 1.56 12.77
N SER A 397 20.00 1.81 11.47
CA SER A 397 19.06 2.58 10.63
C SER A 397 17.63 2.02 10.61
N PHE A 398 17.41 0.74 10.91
CA PHE A 398 16.07 0.15 10.99
C PHE A 398 15.37 0.30 12.36
N LEU A 399 16.09 0.65 13.44
CA LEU A 399 15.48 0.78 14.78
C LEU A 399 14.35 1.80 14.86
N PRO A 400 14.43 2.99 14.22
CA PRO A 400 13.29 3.92 14.19
C PRO A 400 12.04 3.29 13.57
N PHE A 401 12.18 2.52 12.49
CA PHE A 401 11.07 1.78 11.89
C PHE A 401 10.54 0.68 12.81
N THR A 402 11.42 -0.05 13.51
CA THR A 402 11.03 -1.03 14.52
C THR A 402 10.17 -0.40 15.62
N ALA A 403 10.53 0.78 16.10
CA ALA A 403 9.73 1.51 17.09
C ALA A 403 8.35 1.91 16.54
N PHE A 404 8.29 2.43 15.32
CA PHE A 404 7.03 2.75 14.66
C PHE A 404 6.16 1.50 14.47
N LEU A 405 6.72 0.38 14.05
CA LEU A 405 6.00 -0.89 13.90
C LEU A 405 5.35 -1.35 15.21
N ALA A 406 6.05 -1.21 16.35
CA ALA A 406 5.48 -1.52 17.66
C ALA A 406 4.32 -0.58 18.04
N ILE A 407 4.46 0.72 17.76
CA ILE A 407 3.41 1.72 18.00
C ILE A 407 2.18 1.40 17.15
N PHE A 408 2.36 1.15 15.86
CA PHE A 408 1.25 0.84 14.96
C PHE A 408 0.61 -0.50 15.29
N TRP A 409 1.39 -1.52 15.63
CA TRP A 409 0.84 -2.81 16.05
C TRP A 409 -0.06 -2.64 17.28
N THR A 410 0.40 -1.88 18.28
CA THR A 410 -0.35 -1.58 19.50
C THR A 410 -1.63 -0.79 19.17
N PHE A 411 -1.52 0.24 18.32
CA PHE A 411 -2.68 1.00 17.87
C PHE A 411 -3.70 0.11 17.13
N THR A 412 -3.25 -0.70 16.19
CA THR A 412 -4.12 -1.64 15.44
C THR A 412 -4.79 -2.63 16.39
N TYR A 413 -4.06 -3.11 17.39
CA TYR A 413 -4.60 -4.05 18.35
C TYR A 413 -5.72 -3.42 19.19
N HIS A 414 -5.60 -2.16 19.60
CA HIS A 414 -6.59 -1.53 20.48
C HIS A 414 -7.71 -0.77 19.75
N LYS A 415 -7.43 -0.14 18.61
CA LYS A 415 -8.32 0.87 18.00
C LYS A 415 -8.93 0.46 16.67
N VAL A 416 -8.33 -0.47 15.94
CA VAL A 416 -8.81 -0.83 14.60
C VAL A 416 -9.88 -1.92 14.71
N PRO A 417 -11.12 -1.68 14.26
CA PRO A 417 -12.15 -2.72 14.24
C PRO A 417 -11.91 -3.73 13.12
N GLU A 418 -12.51 -4.91 13.26
CA GLU A 418 -12.61 -5.83 12.13
C GLU A 418 -13.79 -5.40 11.23
N THR A 419 -13.50 -5.20 9.95
CA THR A 419 -14.45 -4.73 8.93
C THR A 419 -14.99 -5.85 8.05
N LYS A 420 -14.36 -7.03 8.07
CA LYS A 420 -14.80 -8.19 7.28
C LYS A 420 -16.26 -8.55 7.55
N ASN A 421 -17.04 -8.69 6.48
CA ASN A 421 -18.45 -9.08 6.47
C ASN A 421 -19.35 -8.18 7.33
N ARG A 422 -18.98 -6.90 7.50
CA ARG A 422 -19.80 -5.92 8.21
C ARG A 422 -20.31 -4.84 7.28
N THR A 423 -21.51 -4.37 7.55
CA THR A 423 -22.05 -3.19 6.86
C THR A 423 -21.43 -1.92 7.41
N PHE A 424 -21.50 -0.82 6.65
CA PHE A 424 -21.05 0.48 7.12
C PHE A 424 -21.78 0.92 8.41
N GLU A 425 -23.08 0.63 8.51
CA GLU A 425 -23.89 0.97 9.68
C GLU A 425 -23.43 0.22 10.93
N GLU A 426 -23.11 -1.07 10.78
CA GLU A 426 -22.55 -1.89 11.87
C GLU A 426 -21.19 -1.36 12.32
N ILE A 427 -20.31 -0.97 11.39
CA ILE A 427 -19.01 -0.38 11.70
C ILE A 427 -19.19 0.97 12.42
N SER A 428 -20.09 1.82 11.92
CA SER A 428 -20.42 3.12 12.53
C SER A 428 -21.00 2.97 13.93
N ALA A 429 -21.81 1.95 14.16
CA ALA A 429 -22.38 1.65 15.48
C ALA A 429 -21.30 1.27 16.51
N LEU A 430 -20.18 0.67 16.09
CA LEU A 430 -19.04 0.40 16.99
C LEU A 430 -18.45 1.70 17.55
N PHE A 431 -18.33 2.73 16.72
CA PHE A 431 -17.78 4.01 17.14
C PHE A 431 -18.74 4.83 18.00
N ARG A 432 -20.06 4.68 17.79
CA ARG A 432 -21.09 5.34 18.64
C ARG A 432 -21.18 4.72 20.04
N ARG A 433 -20.93 3.42 20.17
CA ARG A 433 -20.95 2.74 21.49
C ARG A 433 -19.81 3.17 22.41
N ASP A 434 -18.63 3.50 21.87
CA ASP A 434 -17.50 4.00 22.67
C ASP A 434 -17.73 5.42 23.22
N GLU A 435 -18.61 6.22 22.59
CA GLU A 435 -18.99 7.56 23.10
C GLU A 435 -20.12 7.52 24.14
N HIS A 436 -20.81 6.39 24.31
CA HIS A 436 -21.86 6.21 25.32
C HIS A 436 -21.49 5.04 26.24
N THR A 437 -20.64 5.31 27.23
CA THR A 437 -20.70 4.55 28.49
C THR A 437 -22.16 4.63 28.97
N PRO A 438 -22.87 3.51 29.21
CA PRO A 438 -24.28 3.59 29.55
C PRO A 438 -24.44 4.35 30.86
N GLN A 439 -24.98 5.56 30.78
CA GLN A 439 -25.66 6.16 31.92
C GLN A 439 -26.78 5.18 32.30
N TYR A 440 -26.69 4.63 33.51
CA TYR A 440 -27.76 3.87 34.12
C TYR A 440 -29.03 4.72 34.04
N VAL A 441 -29.95 4.33 33.15
CA VAL A 441 -31.32 4.81 33.19
C VAL A 441 -31.98 4.03 34.32
N GLU A 442 -32.10 4.65 35.49
CA GLU A 442 -32.97 4.18 36.57
C GLU A 442 -34.41 4.19 36.08
N ASN A 443 -34.87 3.05 35.55
CA ASN A 443 -36.30 2.78 35.47
C ASN A 443 -36.76 2.23 36.82
N THR A 444 -37.36 3.10 37.62
CA THR A 444 -38.14 2.75 38.80
C THR A 444 -39.30 1.83 38.42
N THR A 445 -39.16 0.54 38.73
CA THR A 445 -40.30 -0.35 38.99
C THR A 445 -40.03 -1.16 40.25
N GLN A 446 -40.97 -1.04 41.18
CA GLN A 446 -40.95 -1.57 42.54
C GLN A 446 -40.83 -3.10 42.57
N ILE A 447 -39.94 -3.63 43.41
CA ILE A 447 -39.91 -5.04 43.85
C ILE A 447 -39.83 -5.06 45.40
N PRO A 448 -40.58 -5.92 46.13
CA PRO A 448 -40.60 -5.95 47.59
C PRO A 448 -39.38 -6.67 48.21
N PRO A 449 -39.18 -6.60 49.54
CA PRO A 449 -37.84 -6.55 50.13
C PRO A 449 -37.22 -7.90 50.55
N HIS A 450 -35.89 -7.86 50.58
CA HIS A 450 -34.95 -8.62 51.43
C HIS A 450 -34.83 -10.14 51.31
N LYS A 451 -33.63 -10.59 50.91
CA LYS A 451 -32.74 -11.36 51.79
C LYS A 451 -31.29 -10.89 51.66
N SER A 452 -30.62 -10.89 52.81
CA SER A 452 -29.33 -10.30 53.18
C SER A 452 -28.13 -10.67 52.30
N PHE A 453 -27.33 -9.66 51.97
CA PHE A 453 -25.97 -9.76 51.44
C PHE A 453 -25.00 -10.20 52.57
N GLN A 454 -24.24 -11.27 52.32
CA GLN A 454 -22.96 -11.51 52.97
C GLN A 454 -21.85 -11.16 51.98
N SER A 455 -20.90 -10.38 52.49
CA SER A 455 -19.65 -9.95 51.87
C SER A 455 -18.80 -11.10 51.34
N PHE A 456 -18.25 -10.97 50.14
CA PHE A 456 -16.99 -11.64 49.76
C PHE A 456 -16.17 -10.72 48.86
N ASP A 457 -15.12 -10.16 49.45
CA ASP A 457 -13.99 -9.53 48.77
C ASP A 457 -13.08 -10.60 48.14
N SER A 458 -12.48 -10.20 47.01
CA SER A 458 -11.19 -10.65 46.46
C SER A 458 -10.95 -12.15 46.18
N ALA A 459 -10.93 -12.51 44.88
CA ALA A 459 -9.97 -13.47 44.32
C ALA A 459 -9.97 -13.34 42.78
N PHE A 460 -8.98 -12.63 42.24
CA PHE A 460 -8.64 -12.65 40.81
C PHE A 460 -7.75 -13.87 40.58
N ASP A 461 -8.27 -14.92 39.94
CA ASP A 461 -7.64 -16.25 39.88
C ASP A 461 -6.61 -16.34 38.73
N GLU A 462 -5.35 -16.60 39.12
CA GLU A 462 -4.13 -16.74 38.30
C GLU A 462 -4.23 -17.88 37.26
N LYS A 463 -5.14 -18.85 37.47
CA LYS A 463 -5.42 -19.96 36.55
C LYS A 463 -6.03 -19.54 35.20
N THR A 464 -6.69 -18.38 35.15
CA THR A 464 -7.31 -17.89 33.91
C THR A 464 -6.26 -17.37 32.92
N LEU A 465 -5.17 -16.79 33.43
CA LEU A 465 -4.06 -16.27 32.61
C LEU A 465 -3.21 -17.41 32.03
N GLU A 466 -3.04 -18.50 32.78
CA GLU A 466 -2.25 -19.66 32.37
C GLU A 466 -2.98 -20.52 31.32
N SER A 467 -4.30 -20.62 31.42
CA SER A 467 -5.16 -21.23 30.40
C SER A 467 -5.13 -20.46 29.07
N CYS A 468 -5.05 -19.12 29.10
CA CYS A 468 -4.89 -18.30 27.89
C CYS A 468 -3.50 -18.46 27.24
N LYS A 469 -2.42 -18.60 28.02
CA LYS A 469 -1.07 -18.87 27.49
C LYS A 469 -1.00 -20.23 26.79
N HIS A 470 -1.59 -21.27 27.38
CA HIS A 470 -1.64 -22.60 26.76
C HIS A 470 -2.46 -22.62 25.47
N LEU A 471 -3.57 -21.88 25.39
CA LEU A 471 -4.36 -21.78 24.17
C LEU A 471 -3.66 -21.00 23.04
N LEU A 472 -2.88 -19.97 23.39
CA LEU A 472 -2.05 -19.19 22.46
C LEU A 472 -0.88 -20.01 21.91
N VAL A 473 -0.16 -20.73 22.77
CA VAL A 473 0.94 -21.63 22.36
C VAL A 473 0.41 -22.79 21.53
N TYR A 474 -0.77 -23.35 21.88
CA TYR A 474 -1.39 -24.42 21.11
C TYR A 474 -1.87 -23.96 19.73
N ARG A 475 -2.45 -22.76 19.61
CA ARG A 475 -2.84 -22.18 18.31
C ARG A 475 -1.63 -21.78 17.47
N PHE A 476 -0.57 -21.25 18.10
CA PHE A 476 0.69 -20.94 17.43
C PHE A 476 1.39 -22.19 16.91
N ARG A 477 1.47 -23.26 17.73
CA ARG A 477 2.06 -24.54 17.35
C ARG A 477 1.26 -25.22 16.23
N ARG A 478 -0.07 -25.23 16.30
CA ARG A 478 -0.93 -25.80 15.24
C ARG A 478 -0.81 -25.03 13.92
N PHE A 479 -0.58 -23.72 13.96
CA PHE A 479 -0.31 -22.91 12.78
C PHE A 479 1.10 -23.13 12.23
N CYS A 480 2.14 -23.21 13.08
CA CYS A 480 3.48 -23.58 12.67
C CYS A 480 3.51 -24.99 12.05
N ASP A 481 2.81 -25.96 12.65
CA ASP A 481 2.72 -27.33 12.13
C ASP A 481 2.00 -27.34 10.77
N GLN A 482 0.92 -26.57 10.59
CA GLN A 482 0.25 -26.43 9.28
C GLN A 482 1.09 -25.66 8.24
N PHE A 483 1.84 -24.64 8.67
CA PHE A 483 2.72 -23.84 7.82
C PHE A 483 3.95 -24.63 7.36
N PHE A 484 4.56 -25.42 8.26
CA PHE A 484 5.69 -26.29 7.95
C PHE A 484 5.27 -27.53 7.15
N LEU A 485 4.12 -28.17 7.43
CA LEU A 485 3.63 -29.30 6.62
C LEU A 485 3.29 -28.89 5.18
N PHE A 486 2.69 -27.71 4.98
CA PHE A 486 2.38 -27.20 3.64
C PHE A 486 3.64 -26.85 2.85
N HIS A 487 4.68 -26.34 3.51
CA HIS A 487 5.96 -26.05 2.86
C HIS A 487 6.82 -27.31 2.63
N PHE A 488 6.77 -28.32 3.51
CA PHE A 488 7.52 -29.56 3.31
C PHE A 488 6.92 -30.43 2.19
N GLU A 489 5.59 -30.50 2.05
CA GLU A 489 4.96 -31.23 0.94
C GLU A 489 5.22 -30.57 -0.42
N GLU A 490 5.17 -29.24 -0.53
CA GLU A 490 5.46 -28.56 -1.80
C GLU A 490 6.95 -28.59 -2.17
N THR A 491 7.87 -28.49 -1.19
CA THR A 491 9.31 -28.55 -1.45
C THR A 491 9.75 -29.96 -1.86
N PHE A 492 9.20 -31.02 -1.26
CA PHE A 492 9.47 -32.40 -1.69
C PHE A 492 8.81 -32.74 -3.04
N CYS A 493 7.64 -32.17 -3.36
CA CYS A 493 7.02 -32.38 -4.67
C CYS A 493 7.79 -31.67 -5.79
N PHE A 494 8.43 -30.53 -5.48
CA PHE A 494 9.29 -29.79 -6.41
C PHE A 494 10.65 -30.45 -6.61
N GLU A 495 11.30 -30.96 -5.55
CA GLU A 495 12.56 -31.73 -5.68
C GLU A 495 12.37 -33.07 -6.40
N ARG A 496 11.25 -33.77 -6.17
CA ARG A 496 10.96 -35.04 -6.86
C ARG A 496 10.70 -34.84 -8.35
N ASN A 497 10.07 -33.73 -8.73
CA ASN A 497 9.85 -33.39 -10.14
C ASN A 497 11.13 -32.88 -10.82
N LEU A 498 12.04 -32.21 -10.10
CA LEU A 498 13.36 -31.84 -10.65
C LEU A 498 14.29 -33.06 -10.83
N ILE A 499 14.25 -34.04 -9.92
CA ILE A 499 15.05 -35.26 -10.03
C ILE A 499 14.56 -36.15 -11.18
N VAL A 500 13.25 -36.24 -11.43
CA VAL A 500 12.69 -36.96 -12.58
C VAL A 500 13.04 -36.26 -13.90
N PHE A 501 13.05 -34.92 -13.95
CA PHE A 501 13.42 -34.16 -15.14
C PHE A 501 14.93 -34.20 -15.47
N ALA A 502 15.78 -34.46 -14.47
CA ALA A 502 17.23 -34.58 -14.63
C ALA A 502 17.71 -36.00 -15.00
N THR A 503 16.85 -37.02 -14.89
CA THR A 503 17.16 -38.40 -15.33
C THR A 503 16.65 -38.74 -16.74
N ASP A 504 15.80 -37.89 -17.33
CA ASP A 504 15.29 -38.04 -18.71
C ASP A 504 15.94 -37.06 -19.72
N LEU A 505 17.11 -36.50 -19.36
CA LEU A 505 18.04 -35.74 -20.21
C LEU A 505 19.42 -36.38 -20.11
#